data_AF-A0ABD3Q310-F1
#
_entry.id   AF-A0ABD3Q310-F1
#
_cell.length_a   1.000
_cell.length_b   1.000
_cell.length_c   1.000
_cell.angle_alpha   90.00
_cell.angle_beta   90.00
_cell.angle_gamma   90.00
#
_symmetry.space_group_name_H-M   'P 1'
#
loop_
_entity.id
_entity.type
_entity.pdbx_description
1 polymer ?
#
loop_
_entity_poly.entity_id
_entity_poly.type
_entity_poly.pdbx_seq_one_letter_code
_entity_poly.pdbx_strand_id
1 'polypeptide(L)'
;MPVAASGTKGTGQTLLSFILFVMFLVPLLQFMYMKSWQTLMSRKKRDGLFTRQMTPIGRFSFMSQTESNPSIITFFIALANDNGTKDVDMEVFEELWKTRIMNKHERFQCRVPKTRNHCFEINERPFEEYCKVVAHPNDHKEFKARVSDFHTSPLDIHKKLWECQVSTGDLGSSGAIIKDN
;
A
#
# COMPACT_ATOMS: atom_id res chain seq x y z
N MET A 1 -76.22 -24.56 -53.61
CA MET A 1 -74.75 -24.68 -53.52
C MET A 1 -74.31 -24.00 -52.23
N PRO A 2 -73.89 -24.72 -51.18
CA PRO A 2 -73.52 -24.09 -49.92
C PRO A 2 -72.04 -23.68 -49.89
N VAL A 3 -71.82 -22.54 -49.23
CA VAL A 3 -70.56 -21.79 -49.09
C VAL A 3 -69.72 -22.38 -47.96
N ALA A 4 -68.41 -22.53 -48.19
CA ALA A 4 -67.44 -22.97 -47.20
C ALA A 4 -67.14 -21.86 -46.18
N ALA A 5 -67.29 -22.18 -44.89
CA ALA A 5 -66.86 -21.33 -43.78
C ALA A 5 -65.45 -21.75 -43.32
N SER A 6 -64.49 -20.86 -43.55
CA SER A 6 -63.11 -20.94 -43.04
C SER A 6 -63.08 -20.57 -41.55
N GLY A 7 -62.71 -21.52 -40.70
CA GLY A 7 -62.57 -21.34 -39.26
C GLY A 7 -61.16 -20.89 -38.88
N THR A 8 -61.00 -19.64 -38.46
CA THR A 8 -59.75 -19.06 -37.94
C THR A 8 -59.51 -19.49 -36.49
N LYS A 9 -58.84 -20.63 -36.28
CA LYS A 9 -58.26 -21.02 -34.99
C LYS A 9 -56.77 -20.70 -34.98
N GLY A 10 -56.36 -19.52 -34.49
CA GLY A 10 -54.92 -19.20 -34.48
C GLY A 10 -54.44 -18.07 -33.56
N THR A 11 -55.30 -17.25 -32.97
CA THR A 11 -54.87 -16.03 -32.26
C THR A 11 -54.93 -16.14 -30.73
N GLY A 12 -55.70 -17.07 -30.16
CA GLY A 12 -55.85 -17.18 -28.69
C GLY A 12 -54.67 -17.89 -27.99
N GLN A 13 -54.03 -18.85 -28.67
CA GLN A 13 -53.02 -19.71 -28.06
C GLN A 13 -51.64 -19.03 -27.93
N THR A 14 -51.34 -18.11 -28.84
CA THR A 14 -50.12 -17.28 -28.81
C THR A 14 -50.21 -16.19 -27.74
N LEU A 15 -51.40 -15.60 -27.53
CA LEU A 15 -51.61 -14.57 -26.51
C LEU A 15 -51.43 -15.14 -25.09
N LEU A 16 -52.01 -16.32 -24.82
CA LEU A 16 -51.87 -17.01 -23.53
C LEU A 16 -50.43 -17.45 -23.25
N SER A 17 -49.73 -17.93 -24.27
CA SER A 17 -48.32 -18.31 -24.17
C SER A 17 -47.42 -17.09 -23.91
N PHE A 18 -47.73 -15.94 -24.53
CA PHE A 18 -47.00 -14.70 -24.31
C PHE A 18 -47.24 -14.13 -22.90
N ILE A 19 -48.48 -14.17 -22.41
CA ILE A 19 -48.82 -13.73 -21.05
C ILE A 19 -48.09 -14.59 -20.00
N LEU A 20 -48.08 -15.91 -20.16
CA LEU A 20 -47.35 -16.81 -19.27
C LEU A 20 -45.83 -16.55 -19.33
N PHE A 21 -45.28 -16.32 -20.52
CA PHE A 21 -43.86 -15.99 -20.68
C PHE A 21 -43.49 -14.70 -19.93
N VAL A 22 -44.29 -13.64 -20.05
CA VAL A 22 -44.06 -12.38 -19.31
C VAL A 22 -44.20 -12.59 -17.79
N MET A 23 -45.21 -13.35 -17.36
CA MET A 23 -45.45 -13.60 -15.93
C MET A 23 -44.34 -14.40 -15.25
N PHE A 24 -43.61 -15.27 -15.95
CA PHE A 24 -42.54 -16.07 -15.35
C PHE A 24 -41.14 -15.52 -15.63
N LEU A 25 -40.89 -14.94 -16.81
CA LEU A 25 -39.55 -14.47 -17.16
C LEU A 25 -39.18 -13.16 -16.45
N VAL A 26 -40.14 -12.25 -16.27
CA VAL A 26 -39.89 -10.94 -15.64
C VAL A 26 -39.53 -11.09 -14.15
N PRO A 27 -40.27 -11.86 -13.32
CA PRO A 27 -39.88 -12.08 -11.92
C PRO A 27 -38.57 -12.85 -11.79
N LEU A 28 -38.27 -13.77 -12.71
CA LEU A 28 -37.03 -14.53 -12.68
C LEU A 28 -35.81 -13.65 -13.02
N LEU A 29 -35.94 -12.75 -14.00
CA LEU A 29 -34.94 -11.72 -14.28
C LEU A 29 -34.77 -10.74 -13.11
N GLN A 30 -35.86 -10.31 -12.48
CA GLN A 30 -35.79 -9.46 -11.28
C GLN A 30 -35.13 -10.19 -10.10
N PHE A 31 -35.41 -11.47 -9.90
CA PHE A 31 -34.79 -12.29 -8.86
C PHE A 31 -33.30 -12.52 -9.12
N MET A 32 -32.90 -12.78 -10.37
CA MET A 32 -31.50 -12.88 -10.76
C MET A 32 -30.77 -11.54 -10.60
N TYR A 33 -31.41 -10.43 -10.95
CA TYR A 33 -30.88 -9.09 -10.75
C TYR A 33 -30.72 -8.78 -9.26
N MET A 34 -31.69 -9.16 -8.41
CA MET A 34 -31.59 -9.04 -6.96
C MET A 34 -30.50 -9.92 -6.36
N LYS A 35 -30.33 -11.17 -6.79
CA LYS A 35 -29.22 -12.03 -6.32
C LYS A 35 -27.86 -11.48 -6.75
N SER A 36 -27.74 -10.96 -7.96
CA SER A 36 -26.54 -10.28 -8.46
C SER A 36 -26.25 -9.02 -7.63
N TRP A 37 -27.26 -8.21 -7.34
CA TRP A 37 -27.12 -7.04 -6.47
C TRP A 37 -26.83 -7.40 -5.01
N GLN A 38 -27.41 -8.47 -4.46
CA GLN A 38 -27.09 -8.94 -3.12
C GLN A 38 -25.67 -9.49 -3.03
N THR A 39 -25.18 -10.19 -4.06
CA THR A 39 -23.78 -10.65 -4.11
C THR A 39 -22.80 -9.49 -4.35
N LEU A 40 -23.18 -8.48 -5.13
CA LEU A 40 -22.41 -7.25 -5.33
C LEU A 40 -22.38 -6.36 -4.08
N MET A 41 -23.50 -6.20 -3.39
CA MET A 41 -23.63 -5.46 -2.13
C MET A 41 -22.98 -6.20 -0.95
N SER A 42 -23.03 -7.54 -0.93
CA SER A 42 -22.29 -8.36 0.05
C SER A 42 -20.77 -8.31 -0.18
N ARG A 43 -20.33 -8.14 -1.44
CA ARG A 43 -18.92 -7.85 -1.76
C ARG A 43 -18.48 -6.43 -1.36
N LYS A 44 -19.41 -5.51 -1.12
CA LYS A 44 -19.15 -4.09 -0.84
C LYS A 44 -19.54 -3.67 0.57
N LYS A 45 -19.20 -4.48 1.59
CA LYS A 45 -18.96 -4.01 2.97
C LYS A 45 -18.27 -5.07 3.84
N ARG A 46 -17.13 -5.58 3.39
CA ARG A 46 -16.09 -5.95 4.37
C ARG A 46 -15.32 -4.67 4.65
N ASP A 47 -15.84 -3.86 5.58
CA ASP A 47 -15.05 -2.91 6.37
C ASP A 47 -14.10 -3.68 7.32
N GLY A 48 -13.57 -4.81 6.86
CA GLY A 48 -12.41 -5.43 7.43
C GLY A 48 -11.26 -4.59 6.97
N LEU A 49 -10.99 -3.52 7.74
CA LEU A 49 -9.64 -3.02 7.94
C LEU A 49 -8.76 -4.28 7.95
N PHE A 50 -7.98 -4.51 6.89
CA PHE A 50 -7.03 -5.62 6.85
C PHE A 50 -5.92 -5.25 7.83
N THR A 51 -6.24 -5.24 9.13
CA THR A 51 -5.32 -5.04 10.23
C THR A 51 -4.51 -6.29 10.36
N ARG A 52 -3.47 -6.39 9.54
CA ARG A 52 -2.49 -7.46 9.62
C ARG A 52 -1.88 -7.39 11.02
N GLN A 53 -2.03 -8.48 11.78
CA GLN A 53 -1.48 -8.55 13.13
C GLN A 53 0.05 -8.53 13.07
N MET A 54 0.66 -7.89 14.06
CA MET A 54 2.09 -7.97 14.28
C MET A 54 2.49 -9.38 14.68
N THR A 55 3.68 -9.81 14.25
CA THR A 55 4.30 -11.01 14.82
C THR A 55 4.64 -10.77 16.30
N PRO A 56 4.71 -11.82 17.13
CA PRO A 56 5.12 -11.67 18.53
C PRO A 56 6.47 -10.97 18.70
N ILE A 57 7.44 -11.26 17.82
CA ILE A 57 8.75 -10.61 17.82
C ILE A 57 8.66 -9.12 17.42
N GLY A 58 7.83 -8.78 16.44
CA GLY A 58 7.61 -7.39 16.03
C GLY A 58 6.92 -6.59 17.14
N ARG A 59 5.94 -7.21 17.82
CA ARG A 59 5.26 -6.61 18.97
C ARG A 59 6.18 -6.43 20.16
N PHE A 60 7.03 -7.42 20.47
CA PHE A 60 8.01 -7.33 21.54
C PHE A 60 9.05 -6.23 21.25
N SER A 61 9.64 -6.24 20.05
CA SER A 61 10.58 -5.19 19.61
C SER A 61 9.96 -3.80 19.75
N PHE A 62 8.72 -3.64 19.27
CA PHE A 62 7.97 -2.40 19.42
C PHE A 62 7.74 -2.01 20.90
N MET A 63 7.27 -2.92 21.75
CA MET A 63 7.01 -2.64 23.16
C MET A 63 8.28 -2.40 23.98
N SER A 64 9.42 -2.91 23.51
CA SER A 64 10.73 -2.71 24.14
C SER A 64 11.35 -1.34 23.84
N GLN A 65 10.77 -0.60 22.89
CA GLN A 65 11.18 0.77 22.59
C GLN A 65 10.76 1.69 23.74
N THR A 66 11.74 2.33 24.39
CA THR A 66 11.52 3.34 25.42
C THR A 66 12.32 4.60 25.08
N GLU A 67 12.06 5.71 25.78
CA GLU A 67 12.90 6.92 25.65
C GLU A 67 14.38 6.62 25.95
N SER A 68 14.66 5.65 26.82
CA SER A 68 16.00 5.19 27.17
C SER A 68 16.55 4.07 26.29
N ASN A 69 15.73 3.49 25.41
CA ASN A 69 16.08 2.39 24.52
C ASN A 69 15.33 2.55 23.18
N PRO A 70 15.72 3.52 22.34
CA PRO A 70 15.17 3.66 21.00
C PRO A 70 15.70 2.48 20.16
N SER A 71 14.96 1.37 20.14
CA SER A 71 15.34 0.17 19.39
C SER A 71 15.10 0.36 17.88
N ILE A 72 15.80 1.33 17.28
CA ILE A 72 15.75 1.62 15.84
C ILE A 72 16.99 1.01 15.22
N ILE A 73 16.78 0.00 14.39
CA ILE A 73 17.84 -0.54 13.56
C ILE A 73 18.16 0.50 12.49
N THR A 74 19.31 1.16 12.65
CA THR A 74 19.82 2.14 11.71
C THR A 74 20.81 1.48 10.78
N PHE A 75 20.62 1.66 9.47
CA PHE A 75 21.57 1.24 8.46
C PHE A 75 22.22 2.46 7.83
N PHE A 76 23.53 2.40 7.65
CA PHE A 76 24.26 3.31 6.77
C PHE A 76 24.55 2.60 5.47
N ILE A 77 24.18 3.23 4.35
CA ILE A 77 24.46 2.72 3.01
C ILE A 77 25.11 3.85 2.24
N ALA A 78 26.32 3.60 1.74
CA ALA A 78 26.97 4.47 0.78
C ALA A 78 26.88 3.82 -0.60
N LEU A 79 26.36 4.57 -1.56
CA LEU A 79 26.28 4.17 -2.95
C LEU A 79 27.32 4.97 -3.73
N ALA A 80 28.10 4.29 -4.55
CA ALA A 80 29.01 4.90 -5.49
C ALA A 80 28.49 4.65 -6.90
N ASN A 81 28.52 5.69 -7.72
CA ASN A 81 28.22 5.58 -9.13
C ASN A 81 29.40 4.96 -9.88
N ASP A 82 29.10 4.15 -10.89
CA ASP A 82 30.11 3.71 -11.85
C ASP A 82 30.61 4.93 -12.65
N ASN A 83 31.88 4.92 -13.03
CA ASN A 83 32.52 6.04 -13.73
C ASN A 83 31.68 6.51 -14.94
N GLY A 84 31.24 7.77 -14.92
CA GLY A 84 30.48 8.39 -16.01
C GLY A 84 28.95 8.23 -15.92
N THR A 85 28.41 7.61 -14.87
CA THR A 85 26.96 7.58 -14.62
C THR A 85 26.50 8.85 -13.90
N LYS A 86 25.27 9.30 -14.23
CA LYS A 86 24.65 10.47 -13.57
C LYS A 86 24.35 10.16 -12.10
N ASP A 87 24.49 11.17 -11.26
CA ASP A 87 24.06 11.12 -9.87
C ASP A 87 22.62 10.63 -9.76
N VAL A 88 22.38 9.72 -8.81
CA VAL A 88 21.02 9.29 -8.48
C VAL A 88 20.37 10.45 -7.75
N ASP A 89 19.49 11.15 -8.45
CA ASP A 89 18.67 12.19 -7.83
C ASP A 89 17.54 11.57 -6.99
N MET A 90 16.86 12.46 -6.26
CA MET A 90 15.80 12.07 -5.34
C MET A 90 14.58 11.49 -6.07
N GLU A 91 14.31 11.93 -7.30
CA GLU A 91 13.19 11.47 -8.11
C GLU A 91 13.40 10.01 -8.54
N VAL A 92 14.60 9.69 -9.02
CA VAL A 92 15.00 8.32 -9.38
C VAL A 92 14.98 7.41 -8.15
N PHE A 93 15.48 7.88 -7.00
CA PHE A 93 15.43 7.11 -5.76
C PHE A 93 13.99 6.80 -5.34
N GLU A 94 13.11 7.80 -5.37
CA GLU A 94 11.69 7.65 -5.06
C GLU A 94 11.00 6.64 -5.97
N GLU A 95 11.21 6.76 -7.29
CA GLU A 95 10.66 5.82 -8.26
C GLU A 95 11.12 4.39 -7.97
N LEU A 96 12.42 4.17 -7.78
CA LEU A 96 12.98 2.85 -7.47
C LEU A 96 12.44 2.30 -6.15
N TRP A 97 12.33 3.12 -5.12
CA TRP A 97 11.83 2.70 -3.82
C TRP A 97 10.35 2.30 -3.88
N LYS A 98 9.51 3.12 -4.52
CA LYS A 98 8.09 2.82 -4.72
C LYS A 98 7.90 1.55 -5.53
N THR A 99 8.55 1.47 -6.69
CA THR A 99 8.35 0.38 -7.66
C THR A 99 8.91 -0.95 -7.18
N ARG A 100 10.08 -0.96 -6.55
CA ARG A 100 10.80 -2.21 -6.19
C ARG A 100 10.60 -2.65 -4.75
N ILE A 101 10.46 -1.71 -3.82
CA ILE A 101 10.42 -2.00 -2.38
C ILE A 101 9.00 -1.91 -1.85
N MET A 102 8.36 -0.74 -1.95
CA MET A 102 7.04 -0.53 -1.34
C MET A 102 5.97 -1.43 -1.95
N ASN A 103 6.01 -1.64 -3.27
CA ASN A 103 5.07 -2.55 -3.95
C ASN A 103 5.23 -4.03 -3.54
N LYS A 104 6.43 -4.46 -3.10
CA LYS A 104 6.69 -5.83 -2.65
C LYS A 104 6.47 -5.99 -1.15
N HIS A 105 6.57 -4.91 -0.40
CA HIS A 105 6.61 -4.90 1.04
C HIS A 105 5.65 -3.85 1.59
N GLU A 106 4.38 -4.22 1.65
CA GLU A 106 3.26 -3.39 2.14
C GLU A 106 3.54 -2.71 3.48
N ARG A 107 4.39 -3.29 4.34
CA ARG A 107 4.77 -2.71 5.64
C ARG A 107 5.42 -1.33 5.54
N PHE A 108 6.11 -1.01 4.44
CA PHE A 108 6.66 0.33 4.22
C PHE A 108 5.57 1.37 3.92
N GLN A 109 4.34 0.93 3.65
CA GLN A 109 3.15 1.76 3.50
C GLN A 109 2.27 1.70 4.75
N CYS A 110 2.78 1.21 5.90
CA CYS A 110 1.98 1.05 7.11
C CYS A 110 2.41 1.97 8.25
N ARG A 111 1.52 2.06 9.25
CA ARG A 111 1.73 2.64 10.57
C ARG A 111 1.10 1.76 11.65
N VAL A 112 1.39 2.05 12.91
CA VAL A 112 0.68 1.46 14.05
C VAL A 112 -0.40 2.43 14.53
N PRO A 113 -1.68 2.04 14.57
CA PRO A 113 -2.71 2.92 15.08
C PRO A 113 -2.55 3.17 16.59
N LYS A 114 -2.86 4.39 17.03
CA LYS A 114 -2.82 4.76 18.45
C LYS A 114 -3.80 3.94 19.30
N THR A 115 -4.90 3.49 18.71
CA THR A 115 -5.94 2.73 19.40
C THR A 115 -5.60 1.24 19.57
N ARG A 116 -4.71 0.68 18.73
CA ARG A 116 -4.40 -0.75 18.71
C ARG A 116 -2.91 -0.97 18.41
N ASN A 117 -2.14 -1.29 19.44
CA ASN A 117 -0.69 -1.50 19.37
C ASN A 117 -0.25 -2.88 18.80
N HIS A 118 -1.16 -3.65 18.21
CA HIS A 118 -0.89 -5.03 17.77
C HIS A 118 -1.21 -5.26 16.28
N CYS A 119 -1.58 -4.21 15.55
CA CYS A 119 -1.91 -4.30 14.13
C CYS A 119 -1.25 -3.19 13.33
N PHE A 120 -1.16 -3.41 12.02
CA PHE A 120 -0.76 -2.40 11.06
C PHE A 120 -1.98 -1.84 10.34
N GLU A 121 -1.92 -0.55 10.01
CA GLU A 121 -2.86 0.12 9.12
C GLU A 121 -2.11 0.75 7.96
N ILE A 122 -2.73 0.78 6.77
CA ILE A 122 -2.18 1.47 5.60
C ILE A 122 -2.08 2.97 5.91
N ASN A 123 -1.01 3.58 5.45
CA ASN A 123 -0.63 4.96 5.68
C ASN A 123 -0.33 5.63 4.34
N GLU A 124 -1.30 6.40 3.85
CA GLU A 124 -1.23 7.10 2.56
C GLU A 124 -0.47 8.43 2.66
N ARG A 125 0.69 8.43 3.32
CA ARG A 125 1.55 9.62 3.41
C ARG A 125 2.40 9.78 2.15
N PRO A 126 2.68 11.02 1.74
CA PRO A 126 3.59 11.31 0.64
C PRO A 126 5.03 10.85 0.97
N PHE A 127 5.84 10.59 -0.04
CA PHE A 127 7.15 9.93 0.10
C PHE A 127 8.16 10.80 0.87
N GLU A 128 8.06 12.11 0.69
CA GLU A 128 8.89 13.17 1.25
C GLU A 128 8.77 13.25 2.78
N GLU A 129 7.72 12.65 3.36
CA GLU A 129 7.61 12.52 4.82
C GLU A 129 8.46 11.36 5.39
N TYR A 130 8.79 10.38 4.55
CA TYR A 130 9.64 9.25 4.91
C TYR A 130 11.10 9.52 4.57
N CYS A 131 11.38 10.15 3.42
CA CYS A 131 12.72 10.39 2.93
C CYS A 131 13.04 11.88 2.85
N LYS A 132 14.17 12.29 3.41
CA LYS A 132 14.64 13.69 3.41
C LYS A 132 16.00 13.81 2.75
N VAL A 133 16.15 14.79 1.87
CA VAL A 133 17.46 15.19 1.36
C VAL A 133 18.15 16.09 2.39
N VAL A 134 19.39 15.78 2.74
CA VAL A 134 20.21 16.54 3.69
C VAL A 134 21.55 16.89 3.05
N ALA A 135 22.17 17.98 3.50
CA ALA A 135 23.49 18.40 3.01
C ALA A 135 24.52 17.30 3.26
N HIS A 136 25.47 17.10 2.34
CA HIS A 136 26.54 16.12 2.52
C HIS A 136 27.41 16.45 3.74
N PRO A 137 27.78 15.46 4.59
CA PRO A 137 28.66 15.72 5.74
C PRO A 137 30.03 16.21 5.30
N ASN A 138 30.58 17.20 6.00
CA ASN A 138 31.88 17.78 5.68
C ASN A 138 33.05 16.96 6.26
N ASP A 139 32.79 16.24 7.35
CA ASP A 139 33.81 15.42 8.03
C ASP A 139 33.21 14.21 8.77
N HIS A 140 34.10 13.33 9.24
CA HIS A 140 33.74 12.11 9.97
C HIS A 140 33.03 12.36 11.30
N LYS A 141 33.28 13.50 11.97
CA LYS A 141 32.65 13.82 13.25
C LYS A 141 31.21 14.22 13.04
N GLU A 142 30.95 15.06 12.04
CA GLU A 142 29.61 15.44 11.61
C GLU A 142 28.81 14.20 11.17
N PHE A 143 29.41 13.34 10.33
CA PHE A 143 28.77 12.10 9.92
C PHE A 143 28.40 11.20 11.11
N LYS A 144 29.35 10.99 12.04
CA LYS A 144 29.12 10.17 13.24
C LYS A 144 28.05 10.76 14.15
N ALA A 145 28.04 12.08 14.33
CA ALA A 145 27.02 12.78 15.10
C ALA A 145 25.63 12.56 14.49
N ARG A 146 25.49 12.71 13.16
CA ARG A 146 24.22 12.48 12.47
C ARG A 146 23.72 11.04 12.58
N VAL A 147 24.61 10.04 12.42
CA VAL A 147 24.24 8.63 12.61
C VAL A 147 23.81 8.38 14.05
N SER A 148 24.52 8.95 15.02
CA SER A 148 24.15 8.89 16.44
C SER A 148 22.77 9.49 16.66
N ASP A 149 22.52 10.70 16.17
CA ASP A 149 21.23 11.39 16.30
C ASP A 149 20.10 10.57 15.68
N PHE A 150 20.32 10.00 14.49
CA PHE A 150 19.34 9.16 13.81
C PHE A 150 19.07 7.85 14.55
N HIS A 151 20.06 7.31 15.25
CA HIS A 151 19.91 6.11 16.08
C HIS A 151 19.20 6.39 17.40
N THR A 152 19.43 7.57 18.00
CA THR A 152 18.88 7.94 19.30
C THR A 152 17.53 8.66 19.21
N SER A 153 17.15 9.16 18.03
CA SER A 153 15.88 9.86 17.84
C SER A 153 14.72 8.87 17.66
N PRO A 154 13.75 8.80 18.59
CA PRO A 154 12.66 7.85 18.49
C PRO A 154 11.77 8.13 17.27
N LEU A 155 11.53 7.11 16.46
CA LEU A 155 10.61 7.15 15.34
C LEU A 155 9.16 7.15 15.85
N ASP A 156 8.35 8.10 15.39
CA ASP A 156 6.90 8.08 15.64
C ASP A 156 6.22 7.04 14.74
N ILE A 157 6.17 5.81 15.23
CA ILE A 157 5.50 4.64 14.64
C ILE A 157 4.00 4.82 14.36
N HIS A 158 3.35 5.80 15.00
CA HIS A 158 1.97 6.17 14.68
C HIS A 158 1.88 7.06 13.44
N LYS A 159 3.02 7.59 12.98
CA LYS A 159 3.13 8.33 11.73
C LYS A 159 3.79 7.51 10.64
N LYS A 160 4.87 6.76 10.94
CA LYS A 160 5.65 6.01 9.95
C LYS A 160 6.49 4.91 10.60
N LEU A 161 6.71 3.81 9.89
CA LEU A 161 7.50 2.66 10.37
C LEU A 161 8.96 2.66 9.91
N TRP A 162 9.33 3.63 9.08
CA TRP A 162 10.68 3.81 8.58
C TRP A 162 10.91 5.29 8.22
N GLU A 163 12.17 5.68 8.16
CA GLU A 163 12.59 6.94 7.57
C GLU A 163 13.98 6.81 6.96
N CYS A 164 14.33 7.72 6.08
CA CYS A 164 15.60 7.74 5.37
C CYS A 164 16.09 9.19 5.23
N GLN A 165 17.41 9.36 5.30
CA GLN A 165 18.08 10.60 4.92
C GLN A 165 19.04 10.29 3.77
N VAL A 166 18.96 11.10 2.72
CA VAL A 166 19.81 10.97 1.53
C VAL A 166 20.69 12.19 1.43
N SER A 167 21.98 11.97 1.18
CA SER A 167 22.94 13.03 0.91
C SER A 167 23.81 12.64 -0.27
N THR A 168 24.08 13.59 -1.16
CA THR A 168 24.90 13.40 -2.35
C THR A 168 26.19 14.21 -2.23
N GLY A 169 27.32 13.57 -2.48
CA GLY A 169 28.63 14.20 -2.45
C GLY A 169 29.74 13.20 -2.79
N ASP A 170 30.98 13.67 -2.84
CA ASP A 170 32.10 12.86 -3.26
C ASP A 170 32.30 11.65 -2.33
N LEU A 171 32.51 10.47 -2.91
CA LEU A 171 32.78 9.26 -2.13
C LEU A 171 34.02 9.48 -1.24
N GLY A 172 33.88 9.15 0.04
CA GLY A 172 34.93 9.30 1.06
C GLY A 172 35.07 10.69 1.68
N SER A 173 34.46 11.74 1.11
CA SER A 173 34.53 13.09 1.69
C SER A 173 33.81 13.20 3.04
N SER A 174 32.79 12.38 3.27
CA SER A 174 32.08 12.32 4.56
C SER A 174 32.89 11.66 5.68
N GLY A 175 34.04 11.05 5.36
CA GLY A 175 34.83 10.25 6.31
C GLY A 175 34.17 8.93 6.73
N ALA A 176 33.03 8.56 6.13
CA ALA A 176 32.34 7.30 6.40
C ALA A 176 32.99 6.10 5.68
N ILE A 177 33.60 6.36 4.52
CA ILE A 177 34.41 5.40 3.77
C ILE A 177 35.81 5.98 3.67
N ILE A 178 36.79 5.25 4.21
CA ILE A 178 38.20 5.60 4.04
C ILE A 178 38.60 5.13 2.63
N LYS A 179 39.16 6.03 1.81
CA LYS A 179 39.82 5.61 0.58
C LYS A 179 41.13 4.95 0.99
N ASP A 180 41.28 3.66 0.71
CA ASP A 180 42.59 3.03 0.73
C ASP A 180 43.42 3.72 -0.38
N ASN A 181 44.51 4.36 0.03
CA ASN A 181 45.49 4.96 -0.88
C ASN A 181 46.26 3.87 -1.64
#